data_AF-A0ABD1EK74-F1
#
_entry.id   AF-A0ABD1EK74-F1
#
_cell.length_a   1.000
_cell.length_b   1.000
_cell.length_c   1.000
_cell.angle_alpha   90.00
_cell.angle_beta   90.00
_cell.angle_gamma   90.00
#
_symmetry.space_group_name_H-M   'P 1'
#
loop_
_entity.id
_entity.type
_entity.pdbx_description
1 polymer ?
#
loop_
_entity_poly.entity_id
_entity_poly.type
_entity_poly.pdbx_seq_one_letter_code
_entity_poly.pdbx_strand_id
1 'polypeptide(L)'
;MTTENQYPTIHTIGLSTTYTANLIEFHSTSEANFVYAFNNAMARKHRRKNFIKTIHDLHPVLLAIANTNIQLTNLQSSWLPDYKIQTFSINLPKLCLDIEFKIGDLTVTGNYETNNLKLRNVLPVTNTGTVTVNYLNAELKGRVGLLIEGDSFMPENFDVEYSKEKSEVIVSYYVDKDTKVENQVTAEQEEQIIADKIWIQLTEEITNILRETLREVIVEFSVEESLGNEDELLREYVVSQTRKANALFDVLLCSAKDHLVESKLQILETPGFEVLYKGKPSSTITGIFDSGRGLIKDLSSLSRLSDLSLFEDEHQLLVYGTLTIRDFRHDYENFSTTFDGNHLTGSLKAQIYELKIFVKLSFDRNEEKNGKAKVEKLEVRSLRGIHVDTSGLGSLSWLIPNTQSWLIGHLRATTLDILLKRIESVFSYATNNELKKSQAQYPEGENSRQFWRNIFSKN
;
A
#
# COMPACT_ATOMS: atom_id res chain seq x y z
N MET A 1 22.64 29.76 -5.74
CA MET A 1 22.76 29.11 -4.42
C MET A 1 23.83 28.05 -4.57
N THR A 2 24.82 28.07 -3.70
CA THR A 2 26.03 27.24 -3.74
C THR A 2 25.68 25.75 -3.67
N THR A 3 26.18 24.99 -4.64
CA THR A 3 26.06 23.53 -4.81
C THR A 3 26.96 22.75 -3.83
N GLU A 4 26.95 23.11 -2.56
CA GLU A 4 27.70 22.39 -1.53
C GLU A 4 26.82 21.29 -0.91
N ASN A 5 27.20 20.04 -1.24
CA ASN A 5 26.76 18.75 -0.69
C ASN A 5 25.34 18.25 -1.00
N GLN A 6 25.07 17.96 -2.28
CA GLN A 6 23.94 17.11 -2.68
C GLN A 6 24.13 15.62 -2.29
N TYR A 7 25.37 15.16 -2.06
CA TYR A 7 25.67 13.77 -1.73
C TYR A 7 26.28 13.64 -0.32
N PRO A 8 25.69 12.84 0.58
CA PRO A 8 26.25 12.60 1.91
C PRO A 8 27.45 11.64 1.85
N THR A 9 28.41 11.81 2.76
CA THR A 9 29.50 10.83 2.96
C THR A 9 28.96 9.58 3.65
N ILE A 10 29.20 8.40 3.06
CA ILE A 10 28.78 7.11 3.59
C ILE A 10 30.01 6.32 4.01
N HIS A 11 30.08 5.97 5.29
CA HIS A 11 31.00 4.97 5.80
C HIS A 11 30.26 3.64 5.87
N THR A 12 30.77 2.63 5.17
CA THR A 12 30.19 1.29 5.14
C THR A 12 30.96 0.38 6.10
N ILE A 13 30.23 -0.31 6.97
CA ILE A 13 30.76 -1.36 7.84
C ILE A 13 30.35 -2.71 7.26
N GLY A 14 31.33 -3.59 7.06
CA GLY A 14 31.12 -4.97 6.65
C GLY A 14 31.20 -5.91 7.86
N LEU A 15 30.46 -7.01 7.82
CA LEU A 15 30.59 -8.08 8.80
C LEU A 15 31.78 -8.97 8.43
N SER A 16 32.59 -9.37 9.40
CA SER A 16 33.64 -10.37 9.16
C SER A 16 33.01 -11.73 8.85
N THR A 17 33.74 -12.60 8.15
CA THR A 17 33.26 -13.96 7.84
C THR A 17 32.98 -14.75 9.12
N THR A 18 33.83 -14.59 10.14
CA THR A 18 33.67 -15.22 11.45
C THR A 18 32.39 -14.72 12.14
N TYR A 19 32.16 -13.41 12.18
CA TYR A 19 30.98 -12.86 12.83
C TYR A 19 29.69 -13.20 12.08
N THR A 20 29.75 -13.24 10.74
CA THR A 20 28.63 -13.72 9.91
C THR A 20 28.25 -15.16 10.25
N ALA A 21 29.23 -16.04 10.47
CA ALA A 21 28.98 -17.42 10.89
C ALA A 21 28.31 -17.48 12.27
N ASN A 22 28.74 -16.65 13.24
CA ASN A 22 28.10 -16.57 14.56
C ASN A 22 26.63 -16.14 14.46
N LEU A 23 26.32 -15.13 13.64
CA LEU A 23 24.95 -14.67 13.42
C LEU A 23 24.06 -15.75 12.77
N ILE A 24 24.63 -16.59 11.89
CA ILE A 24 23.92 -17.74 11.30
C ILE A 24 23.70 -18.84 12.33
N GLU A 25 24.65 -19.07 13.24
CA GLU A 25 24.48 -20.04 14.33
C GLU A 25 23.37 -19.60 15.31
N PHE A 26 23.31 -18.31 15.66
CA PHE A 26 22.21 -17.72 16.44
C PHE A 26 20.84 -17.95 15.79
N HIS A 27 20.75 -17.81 14.45
CA HIS A 27 19.52 -18.07 13.70
C HIS A 27 18.99 -19.49 13.94
N SER A 28 19.87 -20.49 13.89
CA SER A 28 19.49 -21.91 14.01
C SER A 28 18.89 -22.29 15.37
N THR A 29 19.24 -21.55 16.43
CA THR A 29 18.77 -21.81 17.80
C THR A 29 17.52 -21.01 18.17
N SER A 30 17.31 -19.86 17.53
CA SER A 30 16.23 -18.92 17.88
C SER A 30 14.94 -19.11 17.08
N GLU A 31 15.01 -19.74 15.91
CA GLU A 31 13.86 -19.95 15.01
C GLU A 31 12.68 -20.66 15.70
N ALA A 32 12.96 -21.72 16.47
CA ALA A 32 11.93 -22.44 17.20
C ALA A 32 11.21 -21.56 18.25
N ASN A 33 11.95 -20.66 18.91
CA ASN A 33 11.41 -19.74 19.90
C ASN A 33 10.51 -18.69 19.23
N PHE A 34 10.93 -18.15 18.09
CA PHE A 34 10.12 -17.21 17.30
C PHE A 34 8.81 -17.85 16.81
N VAL A 35 8.88 -19.07 16.27
CA VAL A 35 7.70 -19.84 15.85
C VAL A 35 6.75 -20.08 17.03
N TYR A 36 7.29 -20.48 18.19
CA TYR A 36 6.49 -20.72 19.39
C TYR A 36 5.81 -19.43 19.89
N ALA A 37 6.57 -18.33 19.99
CA ALA A 37 6.06 -17.04 20.44
C ALA A 37 5.00 -16.48 19.49
N PHE A 38 5.21 -16.60 18.18
CA PHE A 38 4.23 -16.19 17.17
C PHE A 38 2.92 -16.98 17.27
N ASN A 39 3.00 -18.30 17.35
CA ASN A 39 1.81 -19.15 17.52
C ASN A 39 1.05 -18.82 18.81
N ASN A 40 1.77 -18.54 19.90
CA ASN A 40 1.16 -18.11 21.16
C ASN A 40 0.46 -16.74 21.04
N ALA A 41 1.11 -15.75 20.43
CA ALA A 41 0.52 -14.44 20.21
C ALA A 41 -0.76 -14.55 19.37
N MET A 42 -0.74 -15.34 18.30
CA MET A 42 -1.93 -15.61 17.48
C MET A 42 -3.02 -16.35 18.26
N ALA A 43 -2.68 -17.35 19.07
CA ALA A 43 -3.64 -18.02 19.94
C ALA A 43 -4.29 -17.07 20.96
N ARG A 44 -3.52 -16.12 21.51
CA ARG A 44 -4.06 -15.05 22.38
C ARG A 44 -5.06 -14.17 21.62
N LYS A 45 -4.74 -13.74 20.40
CA LYS A 45 -5.63 -12.91 19.56
C LYS A 45 -6.91 -13.66 19.17
N HIS A 46 -6.82 -14.94 18.79
CA HIS A 46 -7.99 -15.79 18.49
C HIS A 46 -8.89 -15.99 19.72
N ARG A 47 -8.32 -16.22 20.90
CA ARG A 47 -9.11 -16.29 22.15
C ARG A 47 -9.83 -14.98 22.41
N ARG A 48 -9.15 -13.83 22.29
CA ARG A 48 -9.77 -12.50 22.45
C ARG A 48 -10.91 -12.27 21.45
N LYS A 49 -10.76 -12.70 20.19
CA LYS A 49 -11.82 -12.61 19.18
C LYS A 49 -13.10 -13.35 19.58
N ASN A 50 -12.97 -14.52 20.20
CA ASN A 50 -14.14 -15.26 20.68
C ASN A 50 -14.92 -14.51 21.78
N PHE A 51 -14.28 -13.54 22.46
CA PHE A 51 -14.92 -12.66 23.42
C PHE A 51 -15.38 -11.33 22.82
N ILE A 52 -14.67 -10.81 21.80
CA ILE A 52 -14.97 -9.56 21.11
C ILE A 52 -15.02 -9.85 19.61
N LYS A 53 -16.23 -9.89 19.04
CA LYS A 53 -16.43 -10.09 17.60
C LYS A 53 -15.74 -8.95 16.84
N THR A 54 -14.50 -9.19 16.42
CA THR A 54 -13.70 -8.21 15.69
C THR A 54 -14.16 -8.23 14.25
N ILE A 55 -14.66 -7.09 13.78
CA ILE A 55 -15.07 -6.87 12.39
C ILE A 55 -14.10 -5.86 11.81
N HIS A 56 -13.48 -6.20 10.69
CA HIS A 56 -12.61 -5.31 9.94
C HIS A 56 -13.44 -4.65 8.84
N ASP A 57 -13.73 -3.37 9.01
CA ASP A 57 -14.43 -2.57 7.99
C ASP A 57 -13.44 -2.20 6.87
N LEU A 58 -13.84 -2.44 5.63
CA LEU A 58 -13.14 -2.01 4.43
C LEU A 58 -13.82 -0.77 3.85
N HIS A 59 -13.05 0.05 3.14
CA HIS A 59 -13.63 1.22 2.49
C HIS A 59 -14.56 0.82 1.34
N PRO A 60 -15.55 1.68 1.02
CA PRO A 60 -16.35 1.53 -0.18
C PRO A 60 -15.51 1.36 -1.44
N VAL A 61 -16.08 0.74 -2.46
CA VAL A 61 -15.48 0.59 -3.79
C VAL A 61 -16.47 1.09 -4.82
N LEU A 62 -16.02 1.97 -5.72
CA LEU A 62 -16.83 2.47 -6.83
C LEU A 62 -16.14 2.15 -8.15
N LEU A 63 -16.78 1.32 -8.97
CA LEU A 63 -16.25 0.82 -10.24
C LEU A 63 -17.21 1.14 -11.38
N ALA A 64 -16.66 1.35 -12.56
CA ALA A 64 -17.42 1.40 -13.81
C ALA A 64 -16.92 0.26 -14.72
N ILE A 65 -17.78 -0.73 -14.96
CA ILE A 65 -17.50 -1.84 -15.86
C ILE A 65 -18.41 -1.69 -17.08
N ALA A 66 -17.81 -1.41 -18.23
CA ALA A 66 -18.50 -1.05 -19.47
C ALA A 66 -19.50 0.10 -19.28
N ASN A 67 -20.79 -0.20 -19.12
CA ASN A 67 -21.85 0.81 -18.93
C ASN A 67 -22.57 0.65 -17.59
N THR A 68 -22.02 -0.16 -16.68
CA THR A 68 -22.60 -0.45 -15.38
C THR A 68 -21.68 0.10 -14.30
N ASN A 69 -22.24 0.99 -13.48
CA ASN A 69 -21.58 1.40 -12.25
C ASN A 69 -21.92 0.41 -11.16
N ILE A 70 -20.90 0.00 -10.42
CA ILE A 70 -20.99 -0.93 -9.30
C ILE A 70 -20.45 -0.20 -8.09
N GLN A 71 -21.33 0.02 -7.12
CA GLN A 71 -20.98 0.57 -5.82
C GLN A 71 -21.03 -0.55 -4.78
N LEU A 72 -19.93 -0.74 -4.06
CA LEU A 72 -19.85 -1.67 -2.94
C LEU A 72 -19.69 -0.86 -1.65
N THR A 73 -20.53 -1.15 -0.65
CA THR A 73 -20.54 -0.43 0.64
C THR A 73 -20.66 -1.40 1.79
N ASN A 74 -20.33 -0.94 2.99
CA ASN A 74 -20.34 -1.75 4.22
C ASN A 74 -19.59 -3.08 4.03
N LEU A 75 -18.43 -3.01 3.36
CA LEU A 75 -17.58 -4.16 3.14
C LEU A 75 -16.92 -4.52 4.47
N GLN A 76 -17.06 -5.78 4.87
CA GLN A 76 -16.65 -6.26 6.17
C GLN A 76 -15.95 -7.61 6.03
N SER A 77 -14.86 -7.77 6.76
CA SER A 77 -14.27 -9.08 7.03
C SER A 77 -14.42 -9.39 8.51
N SER A 78 -15.21 -10.40 8.85
CA SER A 78 -15.36 -10.90 10.23
C SER A 78 -14.24 -11.86 10.63
N TRP A 79 -13.16 -11.89 9.86
CA TRP A 79 -12.14 -12.93 9.91
C TRP A 79 -10.84 -12.39 10.55
N LEU A 80 -10.18 -13.25 11.31
CA LEU A 80 -8.85 -12.99 11.87
C LEU A 80 -7.94 -14.07 11.29
N PRO A 81 -6.76 -13.71 10.75
CA PRO A 81 -5.85 -14.68 10.18
C PRO A 81 -5.49 -15.83 11.10
N ASP A 82 -5.53 -17.04 10.55
CA ASP A 82 -4.83 -18.18 11.11
C ASP A 82 -3.57 -18.41 10.27
N TYR A 83 -2.53 -17.64 10.57
CA TYR A 83 -1.24 -17.75 9.88
C TYR A 83 -0.59 -19.09 10.23
N LYS A 84 -0.67 -20.05 9.32
CA LYS A 84 0.06 -21.31 9.43
C LYS A 84 1.46 -21.11 8.89
N ILE A 85 2.43 -21.19 9.77
CA ILE A 85 3.84 -20.96 9.46
C ILE A 85 4.37 -22.07 8.54
N GLN A 86 4.82 -21.70 7.35
CA GLN A 86 5.59 -22.56 6.44
C GLN A 86 7.07 -22.21 6.52
N THR A 87 7.42 -20.93 6.64
CA THR A 87 8.79 -20.45 6.87
C THR A 87 8.75 -19.24 7.77
N PHE A 88 9.63 -19.19 8.77
CA PHE A 88 9.79 -18.03 9.64
C PHE A 88 11.22 -17.95 10.17
N SER A 89 12.11 -17.36 9.39
CA SER A 89 13.55 -17.37 9.62
C SER A 89 14.08 -15.96 9.80
N ILE A 90 14.97 -15.77 10.78
CA ILE A 90 15.67 -14.51 11.01
C ILE A 90 17.04 -14.52 10.31
N ASN A 91 17.28 -13.53 9.46
CA ASN A 91 18.53 -13.37 8.74
C ASN A 91 19.22 -12.08 9.17
N LEU A 92 19.96 -12.14 10.28
CA LEU A 92 20.68 -10.99 10.83
C LEU A 92 21.77 -10.43 9.89
N PRO A 93 22.55 -11.25 9.15
CA PRO A 93 23.48 -10.72 8.16
C PRO A 93 22.81 -9.85 7.08
N LYS A 94 21.53 -10.13 6.76
CA LYS A 94 20.75 -9.36 5.79
C LYS A 94 19.69 -8.45 6.42
N LEU A 95 19.66 -8.38 7.75
CA LEU A 95 18.73 -7.58 8.55
C LEU A 95 17.26 -7.74 8.11
N CYS A 96 16.81 -8.99 7.96
CA CYS A 96 15.43 -9.28 7.60
C CYS A 96 14.87 -10.56 8.24
N LEU A 97 13.55 -10.66 8.28
CA LEU A 97 12.81 -11.90 8.50
C LEU A 97 12.33 -12.42 7.14
N ASP A 98 12.65 -13.66 6.82
CA ASP A 98 12.06 -14.38 5.69
C ASP A 98 10.79 -15.10 6.20
N ILE A 99 9.64 -14.76 5.63
CA ILE A 99 8.34 -15.24 6.08
C ILE A 99 7.56 -15.93 4.95
N GLU A 100 6.90 -17.03 5.29
CA GLU A 100 5.95 -17.72 4.44
C GLU A 100 4.83 -18.29 5.31
N PHE A 101 3.60 -17.83 5.05
CA PHE A 101 2.42 -18.18 5.82
C PHE A 101 1.30 -18.65 4.89
N LYS A 102 0.71 -19.80 5.20
CA LYS A 102 -0.59 -20.18 4.67
C LYS A 102 -1.68 -19.54 5.49
N ILE A 103 -2.55 -18.79 4.84
CA ILE A 103 -3.62 -18.03 5.48
C ILE A 103 -4.96 -18.81 5.42
N GLY A 104 -5.21 -19.51 4.31
CA GLY A 104 -6.46 -20.23 4.07
C GLY A 104 -7.53 -19.36 3.42
N ASP A 105 -8.79 -19.71 3.63
CA ASP A 105 -9.90 -19.06 2.93
C ASP A 105 -10.30 -17.74 3.60
N LEU A 106 -10.54 -16.72 2.78
CA LEU A 106 -10.90 -15.38 3.21
C LEU A 106 -12.25 -14.99 2.63
N THR A 107 -13.11 -14.42 3.47
CA THR A 107 -14.42 -13.93 3.04
C THR A 107 -14.60 -12.47 3.40
N VAL A 108 -15.10 -11.71 2.43
CA VAL A 108 -15.57 -10.33 2.60
C VAL A 108 -17.04 -10.28 2.22
N THR A 109 -17.86 -9.71 3.08
CA THR A 109 -19.29 -9.48 2.81
C THR A 109 -19.59 -7.99 2.77
N GLY A 110 -20.63 -7.60 2.07
CA GLY A 110 -21.11 -6.22 2.09
C GLY A 110 -22.36 -6.03 1.25
N ASN A 111 -22.64 -4.80 0.89
CA ASN A 111 -23.77 -4.42 0.05
C ASN A 111 -23.28 -4.01 -1.32
N TYR A 112 -24.04 -4.34 -2.37
CA TYR A 112 -23.81 -3.81 -3.70
C TYR A 112 -25.02 -3.01 -4.18
N GLU A 113 -24.74 -2.01 -5.00
CA GLU A 113 -25.71 -1.31 -5.83
C GLU A 113 -25.14 -1.22 -7.25
N THR A 114 -25.91 -1.67 -8.24
CA THR A 114 -25.54 -1.55 -9.65
C THR A 114 -26.54 -0.74 -10.43
N ASN A 115 -26.03 0.10 -11.34
CA ASN A 115 -26.81 0.99 -12.16
C ASN A 115 -26.26 1.02 -13.59
N ASN A 116 -27.13 0.86 -14.59
CA ASN A 116 -26.71 0.95 -16.00
C ASN A 116 -26.84 2.38 -16.53
N LEU A 117 -25.72 2.99 -16.89
CA LEU A 117 -25.63 4.37 -17.36
C LEU A 117 -26.31 4.58 -18.72
N LYS A 118 -26.24 3.61 -19.63
CA LYS A 118 -26.86 3.72 -20.97
C LYS A 118 -28.38 3.59 -20.91
N LEU A 119 -28.87 2.70 -20.07
CA LEU A 119 -30.31 2.46 -19.93
C LEU A 119 -30.98 3.50 -19.03
N ARG A 120 -30.25 4.36 -18.32
CA ARG A 120 -30.80 5.31 -17.34
C ARG A 120 -31.99 6.15 -17.84
N ASN A 121 -31.95 6.58 -19.10
CA ASN A 121 -32.98 7.45 -19.70
C ASN A 121 -34.21 6.67 -20.21
N VAL A 122 -34.11 5.35 -20.30
CA VAL A 122 -35.14 4.49 -20.92
C VAL A 122 -35.72 3.52 -19.88
N LEU A 123 -34.84 2.91 -19.07
CA LEU A 123 -35.12 1.98 -17.99
C LEU A 123 -34.11 2.21 -16.86
N PRO A 124 -34.43 3.07 -15.86
CA PRO A 124 -33.58 3.28 -14.68
C PRO A 124 -33.67 2.06 -13.76
N VAL A 125 -32.99 0.98 -14.15
CA VAL A 125 -32.89 -0.25 -13.35
C VAL A 125 -31.70 -0.12 -12.43
N THR A 126 -32.01 -0.11 -11.13
CA THR A 126 -31.04 -0.26 -10.05
C THR A 126 -31.20 -1.66 -9.48
N ASN A 127 -30.11 -2.40 -9.33
CA ASN A 127 -30.12 -3.67 -8.61
C ASN A 127 -29.31 -3.50 -7.32
N THR A 128 -29.94 -3.81 -6.19
CA THR A 128 -29.34 -3.72 -4.86
C THR A 128 -29.40 -5.07 -4.17
N GLY A 129 -28.35 -5.42 -3.45
CA GLY A 129 -28.31 -6.66 -2.70
C GLY A 129 -27.07 -6.75 -1.82
N THR A 130 -26.74 -7.98 -1.40
CA THR A 130 -25.50 -8.27 -0.69
C THR A 130 -24.50 -8.91 -1.63
N VAL A 131 -23.23 -8.62 -1.41
CA VAL A 131 -22.10 -9.26 -2.09
C VAL A 131 -21.29 -10.04 -1.07
N THR A 132 -20.84 -11.22 -1.45
CA THR A 132 -19.88 -12.05 -0.73
C THR A 132 -18.76 -12.39 -1.69
N VAL A 133 -17.53 -12.06 -1.32
CA VAL A 133 -16.33 -12.41 -2.08
C VAL A 133 -15.49 -13.38 -1.26
N ASN A 134 -15.28 -14.56 -1.81
CA ASN A 134 -14.44 -15.60 -1.22
C ASN A 134 -13.11 -15.66 -1.98
N TYR A 135 -12.00 -15.67 -1.24
CA TYR A 135 -10.67 -15.92 -1.76
C TYR A 135 -10.19 -17.24 -1.20
N LEU A 136 -9.95 -18.20 -2.08
CA LEU A 136 -9.59 -19.57 -1.69
C LEU A 136 -8.08 -19.72 -1.58
N ASN A 137 -7.65 -20.43 -0.54
CA ASN A 137 -6.24 -20.77 -0.29
C ASN A 137 -5.30 -19.56 -0.40
N ALA A 138 -5.58 -18.50 0.36
CA ALA A 138 -4.69 -17.36 0.42
C ALA A 138 -3.36 -17.74 1.09
N GLU A 139 -2.27 -17.21 0.54
CA GLU A 139 -0.91 -17.40 1.04
C GLU A 139 -0.17 -16.06 1.02
N LEU A 140 0.84 -15.97 1.88
CA LEU A 140 1.70 -14.81 2.02
C LEU A 140 3.14 -15.25 2.04
N LYS A 141 3.97 -14.62 1.21
CA LYS A 141 5.42 -14.83 1.21
C LYS A 141 6.14 -13.50 1.10
N GLY A 142 7.27 -13.37 1.77
CA GLY A 142 8.11 -12.21 1.56
C GLY A 142 9.14 -12.00 2.65
N ARG A 143 9.60 -10.75 2.74
CA ARG A 143 10.61 -10.32 3.68
C ARG A 143 10.11 -9.15 4.50
N VAL A 144 10.52 -9.12 5.76
CA VAL A 144 10.27 -7.99 6.66
C VAL A 144 11.62 -7.46 7.10
N GLY A 145 11.88 -6.18 6.91
CA GLY A 145 13.11 -5.55 7.38
C GLY A 145 13.20 -5.59 8.90
N LEU A 146 14.41 -5.75 9.43
CA LEU A 146 14.69 -5.69 10.85
C LEU A 146 15.58 -4.48 11.13
N LEU A 147 15.04 -3.56 11.92
CA LEU A 147 15.81 -2.46 12.51
C LEU A 147 16.10 -2.78 13.98
N ILE A 148 16.96 -1.99 14.61
CA ILE A 148 17.20 -2.05 16.05
C ILE A 148 16.79 -0.73 16.68
N GLU A 149 15.87 -0.77 17.64
CA GLU A 149 15.44 0.38 18.42
C GLU A 149 15.57 0.06 19.91
N GLY A 150 16.39 0.84 20.64
CA GLY A 150 16.72 0.51 22.02
C GLY A 150 17.41 -0.85 22.09
N ASP A 151 16.85 -1.78 22.87
CA ASP A 151 17.37 -3.15 22.99
C ASP A 151 16.52 -4.20 22.27
N SER A 152 15.71 -3.79 21.29
CA SER A 152 14.79 -4.71 20.61
C SER A 152 14.98 -4.69 19.10
N PHE A 153 14.78 -5.86 18.50
CA PHE A 153 14.55 -5.94 17.06
C PHE A 153 13.17 -5.35 16.72
N MET A 154 13.12 -4.49 15.71
CA MET A 154 11.91 -3.85 15.25
C MET A 154 11.58 -4.29 13.81
N PRO A 155 10.51 -5.09 13.60
CA PRO A 155 10.09 -5.48 12.27
C PRO A 155 9.40 -4.31 11.55
N GLU A 156 10.01 -3.85 10.47
CA GLU A 156 9.57 -2.74 9.62
C GLU A 156 9.60 -3.11 8.14
N ASN A 157 9.09 -2.23 7.28
CA ASN A 157 9.26 -2.32 5.81
C ASN A 157 8.88 -3.71 5.24
N PHE A 158 7.59 -4.03 5.30
CA PHE A 158 7.03 -5.34 4.93
C PHE A 158 6.99 -5.52 3.40
N ASP A 159 8.04 -6.11 2.84
CA ASP A 159 8.12 -6.53 1.44
C ASP A 159 7.46 -7.89 1.24
N VAL A 160 6.14 -7.87 1.29
CA VAL A 160 5.32 -9.10 1.29
C VAL A 160 4.38 -9.16 0.09
N GLU A 161 4.25 -10.34 -0.48
CA GLU A 161 3.39 -10.66 -1.62
C GLU A 161 2.30 -11.64 -1.20
N TYR A 162 1.08 -11.34 -1.64
CA TYR A 162 -0.09 -12.14 -1.35
C TYR A 162 -0.56 -12.85 -2.62
N SER A 163 -0.77 -14.15 -2.51
CA SER A 163 -1.34 -14.97 -3.58
C SER A 163 -2.64 -15.61 -3.12
N LYS A 164 -3.46 -16.00 -4.09
CA LYS A 164 -4.72 -16.71 -3.93
C LYS A 164 -4.90 -17.66 -5.10
N GLU A 165 -5.54 -18.80 -4.86
CA GLU A 165 -5.79 -19.78 -5.93
C GLU A 165 -6.94 -19.32 -6.82
N LYS A 166 -8.04 -18.87 -6.21
CA LYS A 166 -9.25 -18.45 -6.90
C LYS A 166 -10.01 -17.38 -6.10
N SER A 167 -10.72 -16.52 -6.82
CA SER A 167 -11.73 -15.61 -6.28
C SER A 167 -13.13 -16.10 -6.70
N GLU A 168 -14.10 -16.03 -5.79
CA GLU A 168 -15.50 -16.30 -6.08
C GLU A 168 -16.38 -15.14 -5.61
N VAL A 169 -17.13 -14.51 -6.52
CA VAL A 169 -18.05 -13.41 -6.21
C VAL A 169 -19.48 -13.90 -6.29
N ILE A 170 -20.14 -13.92 -5.14
CA ILE A 170 -21.53 -14.31 -4.97
C ILE A 170 -22.35 -13.06 -4.65
N VAL A 171 -23.41 -12.82 -5.41
CA VAL A 171 -24.37 -11.75 -5.16
C VAL A 171 -25.70 -12.35 -4.73
N SER A 172 -26.37 -11.69 -3.79
CA SER A 172 -27.72 -12.08 -3.40
C SER A 172 -28.66 -10.91 -3.30
N TYR A 173 -29.89 -11.09 -3.79
CA TYR A 173 -30.93 -10.07 -3.79
C TYR A 173 -32.30 -10.72 -3.63
N TYR A 174 -33.26 -9.92 -3.16
CA TYR A 174 -34.65 -10.34 -2.99
C TYR A 174 -35.45 -9.96 -4.24
N VAL A 175 -36.09 -10.95 -4.88
CA VAL A 175 -37.01 -10.72 -6.02
C VAL A 175 -38.39 -10.30 -5.52
N ASP A 176 -38.80 -10.86 -4.39
CA ASP A 176 -39.98 -10.46 -3.61
C ASP A 176 -39.66 -10.60 -2.10
N LYS A 177 -40.64 -10.43 -1.22
CA LYS A 177 -40.42 -10.44 0.23
C LYS A 177 -39.87 -11.78 0.77
N ASP A 178 -40.10 -12.88 0.07
CA ASP A 178 -39.84 -14.23 0.58
C ASP A 178 -38.80 -14.98 -0.27
N THR A 179 -38.54 -14.54 -1.50
CA THR A 179 -37.67 -15.20 -2.47
C THR A 179 -36.33 -14.48 -2.58
N LYS A 180 -35.33 -15.01 -1.86
CA LYS A 180 -33.92 -14.64 -2.01
C LYS A 180 -33.31 -15.41 -3.18
N VAL A 181 -32.73 -14.69 -4.13
CA VAL A 181 -31.93 -15.26 -5.21
C VAL A 181 -30.46 -15.07 -4.88
N GLU A 182 -29.69 -16.15 -4.96
CA GLU A 182 -28.23 -16.14 -4.87
C GLU A 182 -27.66 -16.56 -6.21
N ASN A 183 -26.81 -15.73 -6.78
CA ASN A 183 -26.15 -15.98 -8.06
C ASN A 183 -24.65 -15.76 -7.90
N GLN A 184 -23.86 -16.67 -8.47
CA GLN A 184 -22.43 -16.42 -8.68
C GLN A 184 -22.26 -15.58 -9.94
N VAL A 185 -21.34 -14.62 -9.91
CA VAL A 185 -20.95 -13.89 -11.12
C VAL A 185 -20.24 -14.88 -12.05
N THR A 186 -20.80 -15.11 -13.24
CA THR A 186 -20.29 -16.11 -14.19
C THR A 186 -19.30 -15.55 -15.20
N ALA A 187 -19.18 -14.23 -15.27
CA ALA A 187 -18.25 -13.55 -16.17
C ALA A 187 -16.90 -13.39 -15.46
N GLU A 188 -15.96 -14.28 -15.80
CA GLU A 188 -14.68 -14.45 -15.12
C GLU A 188 -13.84 -13.16 -15.06
N GLN A 189 -13.85 -12.35 -16.12
CA GLN A 189 -13.09 -11.09 -16.16
C GLN A 189 -13.66 -10.04 -15.19
N GLU A 190 -14.97 -9.87 -15.17
CA GLU A 190 -15.66 -8.91 -14.30
C GLU A 190 -15.63 -9.35 -12.84
N GLU A 191 -15.77 -10.66 -12.59
CA GLU A 191 -15.57 -11.28 -11.27
C GLU A 191 -14.18 -10.93 -10.72
N GLN A 192 -13.15 -11.12 -11.55
CA GLN A 192 -11.77 -10.83 -11.16
C GLN A 192 -11.53 -9.34 -10.88
N ILE A 193 -12.11 -8.43 -11.68
CA ILE A 193 -12.02 -6.97 -11.45
C ILE A 193 -12.60 -6.59 -10.08
N ILE A 194 -13.77 -7.11 -9.73
CA ILE A 194 -14.42 -6.83 -8.45
C ILE A 194 -13.58 -7.38 -7.29
N ALA A 195 -13.16 -8.65 -7.42
CA ALA A 195 -12.37 -9.34 -6.42
C ALA A 195 -11.03 -8.63 -6.17
N ASP A 196 -10.29 -8.25 -7.21
CA ASP A 196 -8.98 -7.63 -7.05
C ASP A 196 -9.02 -6.28 -6.34
N LYS A 197 -10.10 -5.51 -6.53
CA LYS A 197 -10.25 -4.20 -5.86
C LYS A 197 -10.54 -4.32 -4.37
N ILE A 198 -11.23 -5.38 -3.96
CA ILE A 198 -11.41 -5.72 -2.54
C ILE A 198 -10.14 -6.37 -1.97
N TRP A 199 -9.47 -7.21 -2.76
CA TRP A 199 -8.24 -7.91 -2.38
C TRP A 199 -7.13 -6.95 -1.93
N ILE A 200 -6.93 -5.84 -2.65
CA ILE A 200 -5.96 -4.81 -2.28
C ILE A 200 -6.19 -4.33 -0.84
N GLN A 201 -7.44 -3.96 -0.50
CA GLN A 201 -7.77 -3.49 0.85
C GLN A 201 -7.66 -4.59 1.90
N LEU A 202 -8.07 -5.81 1.55
CA LEU A 202 -8.00 -6.95 2.45
C LEU A 202 -6.54 -7.27 2.83
N THR A 203 -5.64 -7.24 1.85
CA THR A 203 -4.21 -7.47 2.09
C THR A 203 -3.55 -6.36 2.91
N GLU A 204 -4.02 -5.11 2.82
CA GLU A 204 -3.60 -4.03 3.74
C GLU A 204 -3.94 -4.38 5.19
N GLU A 205 -5.18 -4.80 5.47
CA GLU A 205 -5.61 -5.16 6.82
C GLU A 205 -4.88 -6.41 7.34
N ILE A 206 -4.68 -7.43 6.50
CA ILE A 206 -3.88 -8.61 6.84
C ILE A 206 -2.43 -8.21 7.14
N THR A 207 -1.83 -7.29 6.36
CA THR A 207 -0.47 -6.81 6.62
C THR A 207 -0.41 -6.07 7.96
N ASN A 208 -1.44 -5.29 8.31
CA ASN A 208 -1.49 -4.56 9.58
C ASN A 208 -1.59 -5.51 10.77
N ILE A 209 -2.44 -6.54 10.69
CA ILE A 209 -2.54 -7.57 11.74
C ILE A 209 -1.21 -8.30 11.90
N LEU A 210 -0.57 -8.69 10.79
CA LEU A 210 0.75 -9.32 10.82
C LEU A 210 1.79 -8.41 11.46
N ARG A 211 1.82 -7.12 11.09
CA ARG A 211 2.74 -6.13 11.66
C ARG A 211 2.59 -6.04 13.16
N GLU A 212 1.36 -5.91 13.66
CA GLU A 212 1.10 -5.86 15.09
C GLU A 212 1.54 -7.14 15.81
N THR A 213 1.27 -8.32 15.23
CA THR A 213 1.69 -9.60 15.81
C THR A 213 3.21 -9.75 15.81
N LEU A 214 3.89 -9.43 14.70
CA LEU A 214 5.35 -9.51 14.66
C LEU A 214 5.99 -8.51 15.60
N ARG A 215 5.48 -7.28 15.73
CA ARG A 215 5.98 -6.34 16.72
C ARG A 215 5.78 -6.83 18.15
N GLU A 216 4.63 -7.43 18.47
CA GLU A 216 4.39 -8.02 19.80
C GLU A 216 5.39 -9.12 20.13
N VAL A 217 5.78 -9.93 19.14
CA VAL A 217 6.64 -11.11 19.34
C VAL A 217 8.13 -10.76 19.28
N ILE A 218 8.55 -10.02 18.26
CA ILE A 218 9.96 -9.78 17.96
C ILE A 218 10.57 -8.78 18.93
N VAL A 219 9.79 -7.79 19.40
CA VAL A 219 10.29 -6.77 20.34
C VAL A 219 10.60 -7.36 21.72
N GLU A 220 10.00 -8.50 22.08
CA GLU A 220 10.28 -9.20 23.34
C GLU A 220 11.69 -9.81 23.39
N PHE A 221 12.39 -9.93 22.25
CA PHE A 221 13.76 -10.46 22.21
C PHE A 221 14.77 -9.33 22.39
N SER A 222 15.49 -9.38 23.52
CA SER A 222 16.61 -8.48 23.82
C SER A 222 17.77 -8.76 22.86
N VAL A 223 18.27 -7.72 22.21
CA VAL A 223 19.45 -7.81 21.33
C VAL A 223 20.70 -8.12 22.16
N GLU A 224 20.85 -7.47 23.32
CA GLU A 224 21.95 -7.69 24.26
C GLU A 224 21.94 -9.12 24.83
N GLU A 225 20.79 -9.64 25.28
CA GLU A 225 20.69 -11.02 25.78
C GLU A 225 20.95 -12.04 24.67
N SER A 226 20.50 -11.74 23.46
CA SER A 226 20.63 -12.63 22.29
C SER A 226 22.06 -12.76 21.78
N LEU A 227 22.84 -11.66 21.81
CA LEU A 227 24.16 -11.58 21.18
C LEU A 227 25.32 -11.37 22.16
N GLY A 228 25.02 -11.09 23.44
CA GLY A 228 26.00 -10.81 24.47
C GLY A 228 26.96 -9.69 24.06
N ASN A 229 28.26 -9.94 24.21
CA ASN A 229 29.31 -8.95 23.90
C ASN A 229 29.46 -8.64 22.39
N GLU A 230 28.74 -9.35 21.51
CA GLU A 230 28.83 -9.12 20.07
C GLU A 230 27.70 -8.21 19.55
N ASP A 231 26.84 -7.68 20.41
CA ASP A 231 25.70 -6.85 20.00
C ASP A 231 26.12 -5.49 19.39
N GLU A 232 27.17 -4.87 19.93
CA GLU A 232 27.69 -3.57 19.49
C GLU A 232 28.05 -3.57 17.99
N LEU A 233 28.69 -4.65 17.52
CA LEU A 233 29.04 -4.83 16.11
C LEU A 233 27.81 -4.92 15.21
N LEU A 234 26.75 -5.61 15.64
CA LEU A 234 25.49 -5.66 14.89
C LEU A 234 24.83 -4.29 14.84
N ARG A 235 24.80 -3.56 15.96
CA ARG A 235 24.21 -2.22 16.05
C ARG A 235 24.91 -1.24 15.12
N GLU A 236 26.24 -1.23 15.12
CA GLU A 236 27.03 -0.42 14.19
C GLU A 236 26.75 -0.78 12.73
N TYR A 237 26.68 -2.08 12.43
CA TYR A 237 26.34 -2.58 11.11
C TYR A 237 24.93 -2.14 10.67
N VAL A 238 23.91 -2.28 11.51
CA VAL A 238 22.53 -1.83 11.25
C VAL A 238 22.50 -0.34 10.95
N VAL A 239 23.11 0.49 11.80
CA VAL A 239 23.17 1.94 11.59
C VAL A 239 23.86 2.29 10.26
N SER A 240 24.94 1.58 9.92
CA SER A 240 25.62 1.72 8.63
C SER A 240 24.71 1.37 7.45
N GLN A 241 24.01 0.23 7.48
CA GLN A 241 23.12 -0.20 6.40
C GLN A 241 21.91 0.73 6.25
N THR A 242 21.29 1.14 7.35
CA THR A 242 20.18 2.10 7.35
C THR A 242 20.60 3.46 6.80
N ARG A 243 21.78 3.96 7.20
CA ARG A 243 22.33 5.22 6.66
C ARG A 243 22.60 5.10 5.15
N LYS A 244 23.14 3.97 4.70
CA LYS A 244 23.37 3.68 3.28
C LYS A 244 22.06 3.67 2.49
N ALA A 245 21.02 2.98 2.97
CA ALA A 245 19.70 2.92 2.36
C ALA A 245 19.03 4.30 2.27
N ASN A 246 19.00 5.01 3.40
CA ASN A 246 18.39 6.34 3.49
C ASN A 246 19.09 7.34 2.57
N ALA A 247 20.43 7.37 2.56
CA ALA A 247 21.18 8.27 1.70
C ALA A 247 20.93 8.01 0.21
N LEU A 248 20.95 6.74 -0.21
CA LEU A 248 20.63 6.33 -1.59
C LEU A 248 19.22 6.77 -1.99
N PHE A 249 18.24 6.52 -1.12
CA PHE A 249 16.87 6.87 -1.41
C PHE A 249 16.62 8.38 -1.41
N ASP A 250 17.18 9.12 -0.44
CA ASP A 250 16.98 10.56 -0.29
C ASP A 250 17.55 11.33 -1.49
N VAL A 251 18.69 10.90 -2.06
CA VAL A 251 19.24 11.45 -3.32
C VAL A 251 18.24 11.29 -4.47
N LEU A 252 17.66 10.10 -4.62
CA LEU A 252 16.67 9.82 -5.67
C LEU A 252 15.36 10.56 -5.44
N LEU A 253 14.89 10.63 -4.19
CA LEU A 253 13.69 11.36 -3.80
C LEU A 253 13.86 12.86 -4.05
N CYS A 254 15.03 13.44 -3.76
CA CYS A 254 15.34 14.82 -4.09
C CYS A 254 15.29 15.06 -5.60
N SER A 255 15.99 14.24 -6.40
CA SER A 255 15.93 14.38 -7.86
C SER A 255 14.52 14.19 -8.43
N ALA A 256 13.72 13.29 -7.83
CA ALA A 256 12.32 13.08 -8.17
C ALA A 256 11.48 14.35 -7.91
N LYS A 257 11.68 14.98 -6.75
CA LYS A 257 10.99 16.21 -6.36
C LYS A 257 11.38 17.40 -7.22
N ASP A 258 12.66 17.54 -7.54
CA ASP A 258 13.14 18.59 -8.45
C ASP A 258 12.46 18.44 -9.83
N HIS A 259 12.41 17.21 -10.35
CA HIS A 259 11.72 16.93 -11.61
C HIS A 259 10.22 17.24 -11.56
N LEU A 260 9.52 16.91 -10.45
CA LEU A 260 8.12 17.26 -10.24
C LEU A 260 7.91 18.78 -10.31
N VAL A 261 8.82 19.56 -9.71
CA VAL A 261 8.74 21.02 -9.65
C VAL A 261 9.04 21.63 -11.02
N GLU A 262 10.18 21.29 -11.62
CA GLU A 262 10.66 21.84 -12.89
C GLU A 262 9.71 21.53 -14.05
N SER A 263 9.16 20.32 -14.07
CA SER A 263 8.23 19.87 -15.13
C SER A 263 6.77 20.27 -14.85
N LYS A 264 6.50 21.01 -13.75
CA LYS A 264 5.16 21.42 -13.31
C LYS A 264 4.19 20.23 -13.14
N LEU A 265 4.70 19.10 -12.66
CA LEU A 265 3.94 17.86 -12.44
C LEU A 265 3.42 17.72 -10.99
N GLN A 266 3.42 18.81 -10.23
CA GLN A 266 3.00 18.83 -8.81
C GLN A 266 1.49 18.61 -8.64
N ILE A 267 0.71 18.88 -9.70
CA ILE A 267 -0.72 18.68 -9.76
C ILE A 267 -0.99 17.53 -10.73
N LEU A 268 -1.81 16.57 -10.31
CA LEU A 268 -2.20 15.42 -11.09
C LEU A 268 -3.71 15.45 -11.35
N GLU A 269 -4.09 15.58 -12.62
CA GLU A 269 -5.49 15.43 -13.03
C GLU A 269 -5.93 13.97 -12.87
N THR A 270 -7.13 13.79 -12.33
CA THR A 270 -7.77 12.49 -12.10
C THR A 270 -9.13 12.47 -12.80
N PRO A 271 -9.57 11.32 -13.34
CA PRO A 271 -10.87 11.23 -13.97
C PRO A 271 -12.00 11.46 -12.97
N GLY A 272 -13.11 11.96 -13.48
CA GLY A 272 -14.36 12.04 -12.74
C GLY A 272 -15.05 10.70 -12.58
N PHE A 273 -16.08 10.70 -11.75
CA PHE A 273 -17.04 9.62 -11.61
C PHE A 273 -18.46 10.16 -11.69
N GLU A 274 -19.33 9.36 -12.30
CA GLU A 274 -20.76 9.64 -12.39
C GLU A 274 -21.51 8.59 -11.56
N VAL A 275 -22.53 8.98 -10.80
CA VAL A 275 -23.34 8.04 -10.01
C VAL A 275 -24.82 8.40 -10.13
N LEU A 276 -25.63 7.36 -10.32
CA LEU A 276 -27.08 7.44 -10.19
C LEU A 276 -27.46 7.16 -8.73
N TYR A 277 -28.34 7.98 -8.17
CA TYR A 277 -28.77 7.83 -6.78
C TYR A 277 -30.28 8.03 -6.64
N LYS A 278 -30.83 7.64 -5.49
CA LYS A 278 -32.26 7.81 -5.16
C LYS A 278 -32.41 8.47 -3.80
N GLY A 279 -33.44 9.31 -3.64
CA GLY A 279 -33.77 9.94 -2.35
C GLY A 279 -34.24 8.96 -1.28
N LYS A 280 -34.91 7.89 -1.70
CA LYS A 280 -35.32 6.77 -0.85
C LYS A 280 -35.19 5.47 -1.65
N PRO A 281 -34.95 4.32 -1.01
CA PRO A 281 -34.88 3.02 -1.72
C PRO A 281 -36.14 2.71 -2.54
N SER A 282 -37.32 3.14 -2.07
CA SER A 282 -38.61 2.98 -2.75
C SER A 282 -38.96 4.11 -3.74
N SER A 283 -38.10 5.13 -3.86
CA SER A 283 -38.34 6.26 -4.76
C SER A 283 -38.14 5.86 -6.22
N THR A 284 -39.07 6.27 -7.07
CA THR A 284 -38.90 6.23 -8.53
C THR A 284 -38.11 7.42 -9.06
N ILE A 285 -37.99 8.49 -8.28
CA ILE A 285 -37.18 9.67 -8.62
C ILE A 285 -35.72 9.32 -8.38
N THR A 286 -34.95 9.41 -9.46
CA THR A 286 -33.50 9.23 -9.48
C THR A 286 -32.81 10.58 -9.70
N GLY A 287 -31.63 10.74 -9.11
CA GLY A 287 -30.73 11.84 -9.36
C GLY A 287 -29.46 11.35 -10.03
N ILE A 288 -28.76 12.28 -10.68
CA ILE A 288 -27.44 12.06 -11.27
C ILE A 288 -26.45 12.95 -10.53
N PHE A 289 -25.32 12.38 -10.12
CA PHE A 289 -24.17 13.10 -9.60
C PHE A 289 -23.01 12.92 -10.57
N ASP A 290 -22.41 14.01 -11.02
CA ASP A 290 -21.19 14.02 -11.83
C ASP A 290 -20.13 14.84 -11.09
N SER A 291 -19.02 14.20 -10.72
CA SER A 291 -17.94 14.87 -9.99
C SER A 291 -17.18 15.89 -10.84
N GLY A 292 -17.23 15.79 -12.17
CA GLY A 292 -16.29 16.46 -13.05
C GLY A 292 -14.85 15.94 -12.87
N ARG A 293 -13.87 16.68 -13.39
CA ARG A 293 -12.43 16.32 -13.24
C ARG A 293 -11.94 16.59 -11.82
N GLY A 294 -11.17 15.64 -11.29
CA GLY A 294 -10.53 15.78 -9.98
C GLY A 294 -9.06 16.17 -10.10
N LEU A 295 -8.50 16.69 -9.02
CA LEU A 295 -7.12 17.13 -8.92
C LEU A 295 -6.50 16.59 -7.64
N ILE A 296 -5.37 15.88 -7.77
CA ILE A 296 -4.46 15.66 -6.66
C ILE A 296 -3.44 16.80 -6.64
N LYS A 297 -3.23 17.41 -5.47
CA LYS A 297 -2.31 18.53 -5.29
C LYS A 297 -1.12 18.12 -4.41
N ASP A 298 -0.07 18.92 -4.45
CA ASP A 298 1.09 18.87 -3.56
C ASP A 298 1.89 17.55 -3.56
N LEU A 299 2.06 16.95 -4.75
CA LEU A 299 2.92 15.76 -4.93
C LEU A 299 4.39 16.02 -4.55
N SER A 300 4.84 17.27 -4.54
CA SER A 300 6.18 17.67 -4.06
C SER A 300 6.37 17.48 -2.56
N SER A 301 5.29 17.29 -1.78
CA SER A 301 5.35 16.96 -0.35
C SER A 301 5.71 15.50 -0.07
N LEU A 302 5.92 14.69 -1.11
CA LEU A 302 6.40 13.31 -1.02
C LEU A 302 7.67 13.24 -0.16
N SER A 303 7.65 12.34 0.82
CA SER A 303 8.76 12.09 1.73
C SER A 303 8.77 10.63 2.18
N ARG A 304 9.94 10.13 2.60
CA ARG A 304 9.99 8.90 3.38
C ARG A 304 9.29 9.08 4.72
N LEU A 305 8.60 8.04 5.17
CA LEU A 305 7.88 8.02 6.44
C LEU A 305 8.78 7.57 7.60
N SER A 306 9.69 6.65 7.31
CA SER A 306 10.58 6.01 8.28
C SER A 306 11.93 5.70 7.63
N ASP A 307 12.82 5.09 8.40
CA ASP A 307 14.06 4.52 7.88
C ASP A 307 13.78 3.34 6.94
N LEU A 308 14.62 3.25 5.91
CA LEU A 308 14.53 2.25 4.86
C LEU A 308 15.37 1.02 5.21
N SER A 309 14.93 -0.12 4.72
CA SER A 309 15.67 -1.38 4.81
C SER A 309 16.51 -1.58 3.56
N LEU A 310 17.70 -2.15 3.77
CA LEU A 310 18.63 -2.53 2.73
C LEU A 310 18.72 -4.05 2.68
N PHE A 311 18.62 -4.62 1.49
CA PHE A 311 18.97 -6.00 1.25
C PHE A 311 20.02 -6.04 0.14
N GLU A 312 21.08 -6.79 0.38
CA GLU A 312 22.22 -6.83 -0.52
C GLU A 312 22.59 -8.30 -0.80
N ASP A 313 22.71 -8.65 -2.08
CA ASP A 313 23.27 -9.93 -2.52
C ASP A 313 24.37 -9.70 -3.57
N GLU A 314 24.87 -10.79 -4.15
CA GLU A 314 25.95 -10.78 -5.14
C GLU A 314 25.57 -10.07 -6.45
N HIS A 315 24.27 -9.95 -6.74
CA HIS A 315 23.75 -9.51 -8.03
C HIS A 315 23.04 -8.16 -7.95
N GLN A 316 22.39 -7.87 -6.83
CA GLN A 316 21.54 -6.70 -6.68
C GLN A 316 21.62 -6.09 -5.28
N LEU A 317 21.38 -4.78 -5.25
CA LEU A 317 21.06 -4.02 -4.06
C LEU A 317 19.58 -3.67 -4.10
N LEU A 318 18.84 -3.99 -3.04
CA LEU A 318 17.42 -3.68 -2.88
C LEU A 318 17.24 -2.68 -1.74
N VAL A 319 16.59 -1.57 -2.02
CA VAL A 319 16.18 -0.58 -1.02
C VAL A 319 14.66 -0.56 -0.95
N TYR A 320 14.09 -0.72 0.24
CA TYR A 320 12.64 -0.73 0.38
C TYR A 320 12.18 -0.11 1.69
N GLY A 321 10.98 0.48 1.64
CA GLY A 321 10.35 1.09 2.79
C GLY A 321 9.11 1.87 2.44
N THR A 322 8.75 2.83 3.28
CA THR A 322 7.45 3.51 3.21
C THR A 322 7.59 5.00 2.92
N LEU A 323 6.78 5.48 1.97
CA LEU A 323 6.60 6.87 1.61
C LEU A 323 5.25 7.39 2.09
N THR A 324 5.18 8.71 2.21
CA THR A 324 3.95 9.42 2.49
C THR A 324 3.91 10.74 1.71
N ILE A 325 2.71 11.29 1.56
CA ILE A 325 2.48 12.63 1.01
C ILE A 325 1.86 13.42 2.15
N ARG A 326 2.62 14.37 2.70
CA ARG A 326 2.23 15.07 3.95
C ARG A 326 0.92 15.83 3.83
N ASP A 327 0.71 16.47 2.68
CA ASP A 327 -0.48 17.28 2.41
C ASP A 327 -1.33 16.63 1.30
N PHE A 328 -1.65 15.34 1.44
CA PHE A 328 -2.40 14.63 0.40
C PHE A 328 -3.86 15.11 0.31
N ARG A 329 -4.15 15.82 -0.78
CA ARG A 329 -5.48 16.35 -1.11
C ARG A 329 -5.97 15.83 -2.44
N HIS A 330 -7.26 15.52 -2.50
CA HIS A 330 -7.97 15.15 -3.72
C HIS A 330 -9.25 15.97 -3.84
N ASP A 331 -9.24 16.93 -4.75
CA ASP A 331 -10.30 17.92 -4.91
C ASP A 331 -11.08 17.72 -6.22
N TYR A 332 -12.38 17.96 -6.18
CA TYR A 332 -13.25 18.16 -7.34
C TYR A 332 -13.88 19.54 -7.21
N GLU A 333 -13.43 20.48 -8.05
CA GLU A 333 -13.79 21.89 -7.88
C GLU A 333 -15.24 22.19 -8.31
N ASN A 334 -15.75 21.45 -9.29
CA ASN A 334 -17.07 21.68 -9.88
C ASN A 334 -17.78 20.34 -10.14
N PHE A 335 -18.43 19.79 -9.12
CA PHE A 335 -19.41 18.73 -9.35
C PHE A 335 -20.75 19.34 -9.76
N SER A 336 -21.56 18.56 -10.47
CA SER A 336 -22.94 18.90 -10.76
C SER A 336 -23.87 17.76 -10.35
N THR A 337 -25.05 18.10 -9.87
CA THR A 337 -26.08 17.12 -9.57
C THR A 337 -27.45 17.60 -9.96
N THR A 338 -28.24 16.70 -10.53
CA THR A 338 -29.62 16.96 -10.92
C THR A 338 -30.53 15.97 -10.20
N PHE A 339 -31.49 16.47 -9.43
CA PHE A 339 -32.50 15.67 -8.73
C PHE A 339 -33.83 16.40 -8.69
N ASP A 340 -34.89 15.74 -9.15
CA ASP A 340 -36.26 16.28 -9.13
C ASP A 340 -36.36 17.69 -9.76
N GLY A 341 -35.74 17.87 -10.93
CA GLY A 341 -35.71 19.16 -11.65
C GLY A 341 -34.79 20.23 -11.06
N ASN A 342 -34.24 20.03 -9.86
CA ASN A 342 -33.25 20.92 -9.27
C ASN A 342 -31.85 20.58 -9.79
N HIS A 343 -31.14 21.59 -10.29
CA HIS A 343 -29.74 21.48 -10.66
C HIS A 343 -28.88 22.22 -9.63
N LEU A 344 -27.97 21.49 -8.99
CA LEU A 344 -27.07 22.01 -7.98
C LEU A 344 -25.62 21.78 -8.39
N THR A 345 -24.74 22.67 -7.98
CA THR A 345 -23.30 22.59 -8.23
C THR A 345 -22.55 22.88 -6.95
N GLY A 346 -21.36 22.31 -6.83
CA GLY A 346 -20.53 22.49 -5.64
C GLY A 346 -19.15 21.88 -5.80
N SER A 347 -18.47 21.66 -4.69
CA SER A 347 -17.14 21.05 -4.65
C SER A 347 -17.08 19.87 -3.70
N LEU A 348 -16.24 18.87 -4.03
CA LEU A 348 -15.77 17.86 -3.10
C LEU A 348 -14.30 18.14 -2.77
N LYS A 349 -13.93 18.12 -1.51
CA LYS A 349 -12.52 18.25 -1.09
C LYS A 349 -12.19 17.14 -0.11
N ALA A 350 -11.26 16.27 -0.48
CA ALA A 350 -10.76 15.24 0.42
C ALA A 350 -9.37 15.61 0.95
N GLN A 351 -9.22 15.53 2.26
CA GLN A 351 -7.92 15.50 2.94
C GLN A 351 -7.69 14.09 3.48
N ILE A 352 -6.52 13.54 3.19
CA ILE A 352 -6.12 12.22 3.66
C ILE A 352 -4.94 12.41 4.60
N TYR A 353 -5.07 11.96 5.85
CA TYR A 353 -4.03 12.15 6.87
C TYR A 353 -3.03 10.99 6.96
N GLU A 354 -3.44 9.77 6.60
CA GLU A 354 -2.60 8.58 6.72
C GLU A 354 -2.50 7.85 5.38
N LEU A 355 -1.65 8.35 4.50
CA LEU A 355 -1.24 7.65 3.28
C LEU A 355 0.13 7.01 3.47
N LYS A 356 0.20 5.69 3.32
CA LYS A 356 1.45 4.91 3.31
C LYS A 356 1.61 4.21 1.98
N ILE A 357 2.65 4.55 1.23
CA ILE A 357 2.99 3.94 -0.04
C ILE A 357 4.28 3.14 0.16
N PHE A 358 4.24 1.83 -0.04
CA PHE A 358 5.46 1.03 -0.04
C PHE A 358 6.19 1.21 -1.36
N VAL A 359 7.51 1.34 -1.29
CA VAL A 359 8.41 1.46 -2.43
C VAL A 359 9.53 0.45 -2.30
N LYS A 360 9.89 -0.20 -3.41
CA LYS A 360 11.05 -1.08 -3.54
C LYS A 360 11.81 -0.73 -4.81
N LEU A 361 13.07 -0.39 -4.64
CA LEU A 361 14.02 -0.09 -5.71
C LEU A 361 15.07 -1.19 -5.78
N SER A 362 15.40 -1.64 -6.99
CA SER A 362 16.53 -2.53 -7.24
C SER A 362 17.63 -1.79 -7.99
N PHE A 363 18.86 -2.21 -7.74
CA PHE A 363 20.05 -1.73 -8.44
C PHE A 363 20.93 -2.93 -8.78
N ASP A 364 21.09 -3.21 -10.07
CA ASP A 364 21.97 -4.27 -10.56
C ASP A 364 23.44 -3.92 -10.26
N ARG A 365 24.18 -4.89 -9.73
CA ARG A 365 25.61 -4.75 -9.37
C ARG A 365 26.58 -5.14 -10.49
N ASN A 366 26.07 -5.42 -11.69
CA ASN A 366 26.88 -5.94 -12.78
C ASN A 366 27.82 -4.84 -13.34
N GLU A 367 29.13 -4.96 -13.07
CA GLU A 367 30.16 -3.95 -13.39
C GLU A 367 30.28 -3.64 -14.91
N GLU A 368 29.93 -4.59 -15.79
CA GLU A 368 30.05 -4.43 -17.25
C GLU A 368 28.86 -3.72 -17.91
N LYS A 369 27.71 -3.64 -17.23
CA LYS A 369 26.50 -2.99 -17.75
C LYS A 369 26.06 -1.96 -16.74
N ASN A 370 26.57 -0.73 -16.85
CA ASN A 370 26.10 0.50 -16.19
C ASN A 370 24.83 0.25 -15.36
N GLY A 371 25.00 -0.08 -14.07
CA GLY A 371 23.99 -0.73 -13.23
C GLY A 371 22.59 -0.20 -13.48
N LYS A 372 21.64 -1.08 -13.82
CA LYS A 372 20.26 -0.68 -14.05
C LYS A 372 19.58 -0.53 -12.70
N ALA A 373 18.98 0.63 -12.48
CA ALA A 373 18.08 0.85 -11.36
C ALA A 373 16.64 0.73 -11.84
N LYS A 374 15.80 0.04 -11.07
CA LYS A 374 14.39 -0.16 -11.40
C LYS A 374 13.52 0.04 -10.16
N VAL A 375 12.33 0.59 -10.39
CA VAL A 375 11.24 0.54 -9.40
C VAL A 375 10.62 -0.84 -9.51
N GLU A 376 10.90 -1.72 -8.56
CA GLU A 376 10.39 -3.11 -8.57
C GLU A 376 8.95 -3.17 -8.08
N LYS A 377 8.64 -2.39 -7.05
CA LYS A 377 7.33 -2.41 -6.41
C LYS A 377 6.94 -1.02 -5.93
N LEU A 378 5.70 -0.64 -6.22
CA LEU A 378 5.07 0.53 -5.66
C LEU A 378 3.60 0.22 -5.39
N GLU A 379 3.16 0.32 -4.14
CA GLU A 379 1.81 -0.06 -3.73
C GLU A 379 1.32 0.76 -2.54
N VAL A 380 0.01 1.00 -2.46
CA VAL A 380 -0.58 1.60 -1.27
C VAL A 380 -0.71 0.52 -0.20
N ARG A 381 -0.16 0.78 0.99
CA ARG A 381 -0.23 -0.12 2.16
C ARG A 381 -1.20 0.37 3.23
N SER A 382 -1.54 1.65 3.21
CA SER A 382 -2.53 2.22 4.10
C SER A 382 -3.07 3.50 3.50
N LEU A 383 -4.39 3.65 3.57
CA LEU A 383 -5.10 4.90 3.33
C LEU A 383 -6.17 5.02 4.41
N ARG A 384 -5.90 5.87 5.41
CA ARG A 384 -6.76 6.11 6.58
C ARG A 384 -6.87 7.60 6.87
N GLY A 385 -7.75 7.95 7.80
CA GLY A 385 -7.99 9.35 8.19
C GLY A 385 -8.44 10.19 7.00
N ILE A 386 -9.46 9.73 6.27
CA ILE A 386 -10.00 10.47 5.12
C ILE A 386 -11.12 11.37 5.62
N HIS A 387 -10.96 12.66 5.43
CA HIS A 387 -11.99 13.67 5.66
C HIS A 387 -12.47 14.22 4.32
N VAL A 388 -13.79 14.25 4.11
CA VAL A 388 -14.39 14.75 2.88
C VAL A 388 -15.35 15.88 3.21
N ASP A 389 -15.07 17.05 2.63
CA ASP A 389 -15.93 18.22 2.69
C ASP A 389 -16.72 18.36 1.39
N THR A 390 -18.04 18.34 1.49
CA THR A 390 -18.95 18.53 0.36
C THR A 390 -19.70 19.85 0.50
N SER A 391 -19.61 20.71 -0.51
CA SER A 391 -20.31 22.00 -0.57
C SER A 391 -21.40 22.00 -1.65
N GLY A 392 -22.28 23.00 -1.65
CA GLY A 392 -23.22 23.23 -2.78
C GLY A 392 -24.43 22.27 -2.87
N LEU A 393 -24.58 21.32 -1.94
CA LEU A 393 -25.71 20.38 -1.95
C LEU A 393 -27.05 20.99 -1.45
N GLY A 394 -27.05 22.08 -0.68
CA GLY A 394 -28.27 22.76 -0.24
C GLY A 394 -29.32 21.82 0.36
N SER A 395 -30.49 21.70 -0.28
CA SER A 395 -31.59 20.82 0.12
C SER A 395 -31.28 19.32 0.01
N LEU A 396 -30.19 18.95 -0.67
CA LEU A 396 -29.69 17.58 -0.80
C LEU A 396 -28.56 17.27 0.19
N SER A 397 -28.48 17.97 1.32
CA SER A 397 -27.45 17.72 2.35
C SER A 397 -27.42 16.28 2.88
N TRP A 398 -28.52 15.53 2.77
CA TRP A 398 -28.58 14.10 3.09
C TRP A 398 -27.71 13.23 2.17
N LEU A 399 -27.24 13.74 1.02
CA LEU A 399 -26.29 13.05 0.13
C LEU A 399 -24.84 13.11 0.62
N ILE A 400 -24.51 13.94 1.62
CA ILE A 400 -23.13 14.11 2.08
C ILE A 400 -22.44 12.76 2.37
N PRO A 401 -23.05 11.81 3.14
CA PRO A 401 -22.44 10.50 3.39
C PRO A 401 -22.21 9.69 2.10
N ASN A 402 -23.12 9.78 1.14
CA ASN A 402 -22.99 9.10 -0.15
C ASN A 402 -21.85 9.71 -0.98
N THR A 403 -21.74 11.03 -1.04
CA THR A 403 -20.63 11.69 -1.76
C THR A 403 -19.26 11.34 -1.18
N GLN A 404 -19.16 11.24 0.14
CA GLN A 404 -17.96 10.74 0.81
C GLN A 404 -17.65 9.29 0.41
N SER A 405 -18.65 8.41 0.46
CA SER A 405 -18.52 6.99 0.08
C SER A 405 -18.08 6.83 -1.38
N TRP A 406 -18.68 7.59 -2.31
CA TRP A 406 -18.35 7.57 -3.73
C TRP A 406 -16.93 8.08 -3.99
N LEU A 407 -16.54 9.19 -3.35
CA LEU A 407 -15.19 9.75 -3.48
C LEU A 407 -14.13 8.77 -2.98
N ILE A 408 -14.32 8.20 -1.79
CA ILE A 408 -13.40 7.19 -1.22
C ILE A 408 -13.35 5.95 -2.13
N GLY A 409 -14.50 5.49 -2.61
CA GLY A 409 -14.59 4.34 -3.50
C GLY A 409 -13.87 4.56 -4.83
N HIS A 410 -14.00 5.74 -5.42
CA HIS A 410 -13.30 6.10 -6.65
C HIS A 410 -11.80 6.34 -6.43
N LEU A 411 -11.45 6.94 -5.28
CA LEU A 411 -10.06 7.15 -4.88
C LEU A 411 -9.33 5.80 -4.85
N ARG A 412 -9.89 4.82 -4.14
CA ARG A 412 -9.37 3.46 -4.01
C ARG A 412 -9.34 2.71 -5.34
N ALA A 413 -10.41 2.79 -6.12
CA ALA A 413 -10.57 1.97 -7.30
C ALA A 413 -9.75 2.45 -8.51
N THR A 414 -9.60 3.77 -8.66
CA THR A 414 -9.09 4.37 -9.91
C THR A 414 -7.96 5.35 -9.65
N THR A 415 -8.14 6.26 -8.71
CA THR A 415 -7.24 7.42 -8.57
C THR A 415 -5.87 7.04 -8.02
N LEU A 416 -5.81 6.12 -7.05
CA LEU A 416 -4.53 5.67 -6.49
C LEU A 416 -3.65 5.00 -7.54
N ASP A 417 -4.20 4.21 -8.47
CA ASP A 417 -3.42 3.59 -9.55
C ASP A 417 -2.73 4.65 -10.44
N ILE A 418 -3.42 5.78 -10.68
CA ILE A 418 -2.86 6.91 -11.45
C ILE A 418 -1.76 7.61 -10.65
N LEU A 419 -1.97 7.80 -9.35
CA LEU A 419 -0.96 8.35 -8.44
C LEU A 419 0.31 7.50 -8.42
N LEU A 420 0.17 6.18 -8.25
CA LEU A 420 1.29 5.25 -8.21
C LEU A 420 2.09 5.30 -9.53
N LYS A 421 1.42 5.26 -10.69
CA LYS A 421 2.07 5.42 -12.00
C LYS A 421 2.83 6.74 -12.14
N ARG A 422 2.29 7.83 -11.58
CA ARG A 422 2.97 9.14 -11.57
C ARG A 422 4.25 9.06 -10.73
N ILE A 423 4.17 8.51 -9.53
CA ILE A 423 5.33 8.35 -8.62
C ILE A 423 6.39 7.45 -9.28
N GLU A 424 5.99 6.32 -9.86
CA GLU A 424 6.88 5.40 -10.57
C GLU A 424 7.63 6.08 -11.73
N SER A 425 6.92 6.86 -12.54
CA SER A 425 7.51 7.62 -13.66
C SER A 425 8.58 8.61 -13.17
N VAL A 426 8.33 9.28 -12.05
CA VAL A 426 9.25 10.28 -11.51
C VAL A 426 10.47 9.62 -10.86
N PHE A 427 10.29 8.52 -10.12
CA PHE A 427 11.43 7.75 -9.60
C PHE A 427 12.26 7.14 -10.72
N SER A 428 11.62 6.64 -11.78
CA SER A 428 12.30 6.11 -12.96
C SER A 428 13.09 7.20 -13.70
N TYR A 429 12.61 8.45 -13.72
CA TYR A 429 13.39 9.59 -14.18
C TYR A 429 14.60 9.85 -13.27
N ALA A 430 14.37 9.92 -11.95
CA ALA A 430 15.40 10.21 -10.97
C ALA A 430 16.54 9.18 -10.99
N THR A 431 16.22 7.89 -11.04
CA THR A 431 17.21 6.81 -11.13
C THR A 431 18.06 6.94 -12.40
N ASN A 432 17.41 7.16 -13.55
CA ASN A 432 18.12 7.34 -14.82
C ASN A 432 18.99 8.62 -14.83
N ASN A 433 18.52 9.70 -14.22
CA ASN A 433 19.24 10.97 -14.17
C ASN A 433 20.48 10.88 -13.28
N GLU A 434 20.33 10.37 -12.05
CA GLU A 434 21.42 10.27 -11.10
C GLU A 434 22.47 9.23 -11.52
N LEU A 435 22.06 8.13 -12.16
CA LEU A 435 23.01 7.17 -12.75
C LEU A 435 23.75 7.72 -13.97
N LYS A 436 23.18 8.69 -14.70
CA LYS A 436 23.92 9.37 -15.78
C LYS A 436 24.97 10.32 -15.23
N LYS A 437 24.65 11.07 -14.17
CA LYS A 437 25.59 12.00 -13.51
C LYS A 437 26.84 11.29 -12.95
N SER A 438 26.72 10.03 -12.56
CA SER A 438 27.82 9.21 -12.08
C SER A 438 28.75 8.69 -13.19
N GLN A 439 28.43 8.91 -14.47
CA GLN A 439 29.28 8.48 -15.59
C GLN A 439 30.40 9.49 -15.87
N ALA A 440 31.57 8.98 -16.29
CA ALA A 440 32.83 9.73 -16.41
C ALA A 440 32.81 10.96 -17.34
N GLN A 441 31.76 11.15 -18.13
CA GLN A 441 31.63 12.23 -19.12
C GLN A 441 31.07 13.55 -18.56
N TYR A 442 30.62 13.61 -17.30
CA TYR A 442 29.98 14.81 -16.73
C TYR A 442 30.89 15.58 -15.74
N PRO A 443 31.11 16.90 -15.94
CA PRO A 443 32.05 17.71 -15.17
C PRO A 443 31.61 18.00 -13.72
N GLU A 444 30.31 17.96 -13.41
CA GLU A 444 29.77 18.10 -12.03
C GLU A 444 29.82 16.78 -11.22
N GLY A 445 30.39 15.73 -11.80
CA GLY A 445 30.15 14.35 -11.37
C GLY A 445 31.14 13.74 -10.38
N GLU A 446 32.11 14.46 -9.79
CA GLU A 446 33.13 13.81 -8.94
C GLU A 446 32.56 13.37 -7.58
N ASN A 447 31.79 14.23 -6.91
CA ASN A 447 31.10 13.88 -5.66
C ASN A 447 30.01 12.82 -5.89
N SER A 448 29.27 12.93 -7.01
CA SER A 448 28.30 11.91 -7.44
C SER A 448 28.97 10.56 -7.70
N ARG A 449 30.08 10.55 -8.43
CA ARG A 449 30.88 9.35 -8.70
C ARG A 449 31.37 8.69 -7.43
N GLN A 450 31.92 9.47 -6.50
CA GLN A 450 32.39 8.95 -5.21
C GLN A 450 31.22 8.36 -4.40
N PHE A 451 30.08 9.04 -4.34
CA PHE A 451 28.88 8.53 -3.68
C PHE A 451 28.44 7.18 -4.25
N TRP A 452 28.23 7.10 -5.57
CA TRP A 452 27.76 5.88 -6.22
C TRP A 452 28.79 4.75 -6.14
N ARG A 453 30.09 5.07 -6.22
CA ARG A 453 31.16 4.09 -5.97
C ARG A 453 31.10 3.54 -4.55
N ASN A 454 30.88 4.38 -3.54
CA ASN A 454 30.80 3.94 -2.14
C ASN A 454 29.51 3.14 -1.86
N ILE A 455 28.42 3.42 -2.58
CA ILE A 455 27.18 2.62 -2.49
C ILE A 455 27.40 1.21 -3.05
N PHE A 456 28.10 1.09 -4.18
CA PHE A 456 28.28 -0.18 -4.89
C PHE A 456 29.59 -0.89 -4.62
N SER A 457 30.53 -0.29 -3.88
CA SER A 457 31.77 -0.96 -3.48
C SER A 457 31.45 -2.19 -2.66
N LYS A 458 32.04 -3.32 -3.04
CA LYS A 458 32.04 -4.53 -2.20
C LYS A 458 32.78 -4.22 -0.91
N ASN A 459 32.15 -4.51 0.22
CA ASN A 459 32.84 -4.61 1.51
C ASN A 459 33.55 -5.96 1.61
#